data_AF-A0A496R3F8-F1
#
_entry.id   AF-A0A496R3F8-F1
#
_cell.length_a   1.000
_cell.length_b   1.000
_cell.length_c   1.000
_cell.angle_alpha   90.00
_cell.angle_beta   90.00
_cell.angle_gamma   90.00
#
_symmetry.space_group_name_H-M   'P 1'
#
loop_
_entity.id
_entity.type
_entity.pdbx_description
1 polymer ?
#
loop_
_entity_poly.entity_id
_entity_poly.type
_entity_poly.pdbx_seq_one_letter_code
_entity_poly.pdbx_strand_id
1 'polypeptide(L)'
;MKFVPVILTSLIIFLSGCATAIVAPPAVAEQKEEAAPIIVDFGEIWTGAIRFETEKNTNLSDGTTQATFDSEWTKGENAGNVFPKQFISVETGSPVDMNFLWDNGGEIPAGTYDVQVDIDGNPEGGWIRNLKLSEKTNYTVIIHLNAAKLNIELEGDGDEIYTYPAGTHDKYDGLGRLDDIPDDLVVTMNSSYTERNQIYWMVPSVPLDVEFRHADGSVDWFINYSSVPESAINQLP
;
A
#
# COMPACT_ATOMS: atom_id res chain seq x y z
N MET A 1 -42.66 -92.78 11.77
CA MET A 1 -41.21 -92.49 11.75
C MET A 1 -40.98 -91.09 11.21
N LYS A 2 -40.50 -90.17 12.05
CA LYS A 2 -39.33 -89.28 11.82
C LYS A 2 -39.16 -88.41 13.09
N PHE A 3 -37.90 -88.15 13.41
CA PHE A 3 -37.32 -87.93 14.75
C PHE A 3 -37.66 -86.58 15.42
N VAL A 4 -37.61 -86.58 16.76
CA VAL A 4 -37.65 -85.43 17.71
C VAL A 4 -36.19 -85.05 18.07
N PRO A 5 -35.81 -83.76 18.28
CA PRO A 5 -35.64 -83.21 19.64
C PRO A 5 -35.98 -81.69 19.78
N VAL A 6 -36.71 -81.27 20.83
CA VAL A 6 -36.20 -80.67 22.10
C VAL A 6 -35.25 -79.47 21.90
N ILE A 7 -35.74 -78.25 22.12
CA ILE A 7 -34.93 -77.03 22.22
C ILE A 7 -34.74 -76.71 23.71
N LEU A 8 -33.47 -76.79 24.15
CA LEU A 8 -33.02 -76.44 25.49
C LEU A 8 -32.32 -75.07 25.44
N THR A 9 -32.84 -74.17 26.27
CA THR A 9 -32.33 -72.96 26.94
C THR A 9 -30.87 -72.53 26.73
N SER A 10 -30.60 -71.21 26.69
CA SER A 10 -29.60 -70.55 27.56
C SER A 10 -29.68 -69.01 27.52
N LEU A 11 -29.83 -68.44 28.71
CA LEU A 11 -29.67 -67.04 29.10
C LEU A 11 -28.17 -66.76 29.28
N ILE A 12 -27.60 -65.69 28.70
CA ILE A 12 -26.27 -65.20 29.08
C ILE A 12 -26.28 -63.68 29.25
N ILE A 13 -25.87 -63.28 30.45
CA ILE A 13 -25.67 -61.96 31.01
C ILE A 13 -24.35 -61.39 30.47
N PHE A 14 -24.34 -60.15 29.99
CA PHE A 14 -23.08 -59.42 29.73
C PHE A 14 -22.85 -58.35 30.78
N LEU A 15 -21.79 -58.57 31.56
CA LEU A 15 -21.21 -57.65 32.54
C LEU A 15 -20.38 -56.59 31.80
N SER A 16 -20.62 -55.32 32.14
CA SER A 16 -19.83 -54.15 31.73
C SER A 16 -18.49 -54.11 32.47
N GLY A 17 -17.38 -54.27 31.73
CA GLY A 17 -16.03 -54.00 32.22
C GLY A 17 -15.58 -52.57 31.88
N CYS A 18 -15.13 -51.82 32.89
CA CYS A 18 -14.47 -50.53 32.71
C CYS A 18 -13.08 -50.72 32.07
N ALA A 19 -12.90 -50.20 30.86
CA ALA A 19 -11.57 -49.97 30.29
C ALA A 19 -11.18 -48.51 30.59
N THR A 20 -10.11 -48.32 31.35
CA THR A 20 -9.45 -47.02 31.52
C THR A 20 -8.84 -46.61 30.19
N ALA A 21 -9.49 -45.66 29.51
CA ALA A 21 -8.94 -44.98 28.35
C ALA A 21 -7.82 -44.03 28.80
N ILE A 22 -6.62 -44.22 28.26
CA ILE A 22 -5.52 -43.26 28.38
C ILE A 22 -5.94 -42.04 27.55
N VAL A 23 -6.28 -40.94 28.23
CA VAL A 23 -6.58 -39.66 27.59
C VAL A 23 -5.26 -39.07 27.12
N ALA A 24 -5.06 -39.01 25.80
CA ALA A 24 -3.95 -38.27 25.21
C ALA A 24 -4.02 -36.80 25.67
N PRO A 25 -2.89 -36.14 25.97
CA PRO A 25 -2.90 -34.73 26.31
C PRO A 25 -3.56 -33.94 25.16
N PRO A 26 -4.37 -32.92 25.45
CA PRO A 26 -4.94 -32.09 24.41
C PRO A 26 -3.81 -31.50 23.56
N ALA A 27 -3.90 -31.66 22.24
CA ALA A 27 -3.03 -30.98 21.31
C ALA A 27 -3.13 -29.48 21.61
N VAL A 28 -2.04 -28.90 22.12
CA VAL A 28 -1.89 -27.46 22.21
C VAL A 28 -2.01 -26.97 20.78
N ALA A 29 -3.12 -26.32 20.44
CA ALA A 29 -3.26 -25.64 19.17
C ALA A 29 -2.10 -24.66 19.11
N GLU A 30 -1.16 -24.88 18.19
CA GLU A 30 -0.18 -23.86 17.82
C GLU A 30 -0.98 -22.62 17.47
N GLN A 31 -0.92 -21.64 18.36
CA GLN A 31 -1.48 -20.33 18.12
C GLN A 31 -0.66 -19.79 16.95
N LYS A 32 -1.19 -19.91 15.72
CA LYS A 32 -0.58 -19.33 14.53
C LYS A 32 -0.40 -17.85 14.84
N GLU A 33 0.84 -17.46 15.07
CA GLU A 33 1.22 -16.06 15.15
C GLU A 33 0.77 -15.42 13.84
N GLU A 34 -0.29 -14.62 13.93
CA GLU A 34 -0.83 -13.91 12.79
C GLU A 34 0.24 -12.93 12.34
N ALA A 35 0.67 -13.04 11.09
CA ALA A 35 1.69 -12.16 10.55
C ALA A 35 1.23 -10.71 10.70
N ALA A 36 2.12 -9.84 11.17
CA ALA A 36 1.82 -8.41 11.29
C ALA A 36 1.30 -7.89 9.93
N PRO A 37 0.24 -7.06 9.94
CA PRO A 37 -0.31 -6.51 8.70
C PRO A 37 0.74 -5.64 8.00
N ILE A 38 0.67 -5.62 6.67
CA ILE A 38 1.42 -4.64 5.87
C ILE A 38 0.81 -3.26 6.13
N ILE A 39 1.67 -2.28 6.41
CA ILE A 39 1.26 -0.90 6.65
C ILE A 39 1.96 -0.02 5.61
N VAL A 40 1.20 0.89 5.01
CA VAL A 40 1.72 1.93 4.11
C VAL A 40 1.68 3.25 4.87
N ASP A 41 2.83 3.91 4.99
CA ASP A 41 3.03 5.14 5.75
C ASP A 41 3.76 6.15 4.88
N PHE A 42 3.00 7.02 4.21
CA PHE A 42 3.50 8.08 3.33
C PHE A 42 3.23 9.47 3.94
N GLY A 43 3.27 9.56 5.27
CA GLY A 43 2.96 10.77 6.00
C GLY A 43 1.47 10.92 6.32
N GLU A 44 1.07 12.11 6.79
CA GLU A 44 -0.29 12.37 7.27
C GLU A 44 -1.30 12.56 6.12
N ILE A 45 -0.82 12.95 4.95
CA ILE A 45 -1.65 13.40 3.83
C ILE A 45 -1.86 12.29 2.80
N TRP A 46 -0.77 11.59 2.43
CA TRP A 46 -0.84 10.51 1.46
C TRP A 46 -1.21 9.19 2.15
N THR A 47 -2.32 8.62 1.70
CA THR A 47 -2.77 7.29 2.13
C THR A 47 -2.75 6.34 0.94
N GLY A 48 -2.61 5.04 1.22
CA GLY A 48 -2.58 4.05 0.17
C GLY A 48 -2.73 2.62 0.67
N ALA A 49 -2.82 1.72 -0.29
CA ALA A 49 -2.82 0.29 -0.07
C ALA A 49 -1.80 -0.38 -0.99
N ILE A 50 -1.43 -1.61 -0.68
CA ILE A 50 -0.57 -2.41 -1.56
C ILE A 50 -1.33 -3.62 -2.05
N ARG A 51 -1.11 -3.94 -3.33
CA ARG A 51 -1.43 -5.24 -3.90
C ARG A 51 -0.20 -5.85 -4.53
N PHE A 52 -0.24 -7.17 -4.71
CA PHE A 52 0.84 -7.92 -5.32
C PHE A 52 0.37 -8.57 -6.61
N GLU A 53 1.23 -8.51 -7.61
CA GLU A 53 1.24 -9.50 -8.68
C GLU A 53 2.43 -10.41 -8.43
N THR A 54 2.21 -11.73 -8.48
CA THR A 54 3.23 -12.71 -8.11
C THR A 54 3.35 -13.79 -9.17
N GLU A 55 4.59 -14.14 -9.51
CA GLU A 55 4.90 -15.26 -10.39
C GLU A 55 5.98 -16.14 -9.74
N LYS A 56 5.83 -17.46 -9.81
CA LYS A 56 6.89 -18.37 -9.34
C LYS A 56 8.04 -18.41 -10.34
N ASN A 57 9.25 -18.19 -9.85
CA ASN A 57 10.46 -18.18 -10.66
C ASN A 57 11.54 -19.07 -10.04
N THR A 58 11.67 -20.28 -10.59
CA THR A 58 12.65 -21.27 -10.12
C THR A 58 14.09 -20.93 -10.51
N ASN A 59 14.28 -19.98 -11.43
CA ASN A 59 15.60 -19.60 -11.96
C ASN A 59 16.33 -18.56 -11.10
N LEU A 60 15.64 -17.93 -10.13
CA LEU A 60 16.30 -17.07 -9.14
C LEU A 60 17.34 -17.85 -8.34
N SER A 61 18.27 -17.16 -7.67
CA SER A 61 19.21 -17.83 -6.77
C SER A 61 18.46 -18.54 -5.62
N ASP A 62 19.13 -19.46 -4.94
CA ASP A 62 18.54 -20.11 -3.77
C ASP A 62 18.40 -19.12 -2.61
N GLY A 63 17.26 -19.16 -1.92
CA GLY A 63 16.96 -18.25 -0.81
C GLY A 63 16.64 -16.80 -1.22
N THR A 64 16.48 -16.51 -2.51
CA THR A 64 16.20 -15.15 -3.00
C THR A 64 14.82 -15.03 -3.65
N THR A 65 14.40 -13.78 -3.78
CA THR A 65 13.18 -13.31 -4.43
C THR A 65 13.53 -12.12 -5.31
N GLN A 66 12.67 -11.81 -6.28
CA GLN A 66 12.80 -10.60 -7.10
C GLN A 66 11.62 -9.67 -6.78
N ALA A 67 11.89 -8.38 -6.64
CA ALA A 67 10.86 -7.37 -6.38
C ALA A 67 11.00 -6.17 -7.34
N THR A 68 9.89 -5.82 -7.99
CA THR A 68 9.66 -4.55 -8.69
C THR A 68 8.64 -3.73 -7.92
N PHE A 69 8.69 -2.41 -8.10
CA PHE A 69 7.79 -1.47 -7.43
C PHE A 69 7.15 -0.57 -8.46
N ASP A 70 5.82 -0.52 -8.43
CA ASP A 70 5.00 0.34 -9.28
C ASP A 70 4.04 1.14 -8.41
N SER A 71 3.56 2.26 -8.94
CA SER A 71 2.47 3.02 -8.32
C SER A 71 1.33 3.24 -9.30
N GLU A 72 0.13 3.24 -8.76
CA GLU A 72 -1.10 3.52 -9.49
C GLU A 72 -2.00 4.46 -8.68
N TRP A 73 -2.70 5.37 -9.35
CA TRP A 73 -3.69 6.27 -8.71
C TRP A 73 -5.12 5.74 -8.87
N THR A 74 -5.33 4.94 -9.91
CA THR A 74 -6.45 4.02 -10.08
C THR A 74 -5.91 2.77 -10.76
N LYS A 75 -6.65 1.67 -10.69
CA LYS A 75 -6.19 0.37 -11.16
C LYS A 75 -5.72 0.41 -12.62
N GLY A 76 -4.43 0.15 -12.83
CA GLY A 76 -3.81 0.06 -14.16
C GLY A 76 -3.39 1.39 -14.78
N GLU A 77 -3.57 2.51 -14.07
CA GLU A 77 -3.03 3.81 -14.49
C GLU A 77 -1.86 4.21 -13.61
N ASN A 78 -0.69 4.41 -14.24
CA ASN A 78 0.53 4.76 -13.53
C ASN A 78 0.39 6.11 -12.80
N ALA A 79 0.74 6.11 -11.52
CA ALA A 79 0.81 7.30 -10.67
C ALA A 79 2.19 7.96 -10.72
N GLY A 80 3.23 7.18 -11.05
CA GLY A 80 4.60 7.63 -11.14
C GLY A 80 5.60 6.51 -10.95
N ASN A 81 6.88 6.85 -11.04
CA ASN A 81 7.94 5.88 -10.77
C ASN A 81 8.10 5.71 -9.27
N VAL A 82 8.36 4.47 -8.85
CA VAL A 82 8.68 4.13 -7.46
C VAL A 82 10.13 3.73 -7.37
N PHE A 83 10.86 4.38 -6.48
CA PHE A 83 12.28 4.13 -6.24
C PHE A 83 12.46 3.54 -4.83
N PRO A 84 12.64 2.21 -4.70
CA PRO A 84 13.02 1.65 -3.40
C PRO A 84 14.41 2.16 -3.01
N LYS A 85 14.52 2.79 -1.84
CA LYS A 85 15.76 3.39 -1.32
C LYS A 85 16.47 2.49 -0.34
N GLN A 86 15.72 1.81 0.52
CA GLN A 86 16.29 1.03 1.59
C GLN A 86 15.34 -0.11 1.97
N PHE A 87 15.90 -1.29 2.21
CA PHE A 87 15.22 -2.42 2.82
C PHE A 87 15.84 -2.65 4.19
N ILE A 88 15.02 -2.68 5.24
CA ILE A 88 15.43 -3.01 6.61
C ILE A 88 14.78 -4.33 6.97
N SER A 89 15.58 -5.35 7.30
CA SER A 89 15.03 -6.62 7.76
C SER A 89 14.29 -6.42 9.08
N VAL A 90 13.02 -6.83 9.14
CA VAL A 90 12.22 -6.77 10.38
C VAL A 90 12.80 -7.70 11.45
N GLU A 91 13.43 -8.80 11.05
CA GLU A 91 14.03 -9.77 11.98
C GLU A 91 15.30 -9.23 12.65
N THR A 92 16.17 -8.56 11.88
CA THR A 92 17.50 -8.15 12.36
C THR A 92 17.64 -6.65 12.60
N GLY A 93 16.69 -5.84 12.14
CA GLY A 93 16.74 -4.37 12.16
C GLY A 93 17.85 -3.77 11.28
N SER A 94 18.50 -4.59 10.44
CA SER A 94 19.64 -4.17 9.64
C SER A 94 19.26 -3.90 8.19
N PRO A 95 19.89 -2.92 7.52
CA PRO A 95 19.74 -2.72 6.08
C PRO A 95 20.15 -3.97 5.30
N VAL A 96 19.45 -4.25 4.22
CA VAL A 96 19.74 -5.33 3.27
C VAL A 96 19.83 -4.74 1.87
N ASP A 97 20.92 -5.05 1.18
CA ASP A 97 21.14 -4.56 -0.18
C ASP A 97 20.33 -5.39 -1.19
N MET A 98 19.64 -4.68 -2.06
CA MET A 98 18.99 -5.28 -3.23
C MET A 98 19.96 -5.26 -4.41
N ASN A 99 20.13 -6.41 -5.07
CA ASN A 99 20.89 -6.51 -6.30
C ASN A 99 20.02 -6.06 -7.49
N PHE A 100 20.17 -4.82 -7.90
CA PHE A 100 19.34 -4.23 -8.96
C PHE A 100 19.61 -4.88 -10.32
N LEU A 101 18.53 -5.28 -10.99
CA LEU A 101 18.49 -5.83 -12.33
C LEU A 101 17.74 -4.85 -13.24
N TRP A 102 18.44 -4.32 -14.25
CA TRP A 102 17.80 -3.50 -15.27
C TRP A 102 16.55 -4.20 -15.83
N ASP A 103 15.47 -3.43 -15.98
CA ASP A 103 14.15 -3.84 -16.49
C ASP A 103 13.31 -4.79 -15.62
N ASN A 104 13.83 -5.32 -14.51
CA ASN A 104 13.12 -6.32 -13.69
C ASN A 104 13.23 -6.09 -12.17
N GLY A 105 13.51 -4.85 -11.73
CA GLY A 105 13.59 -4.52 -10.31
C GLY A 105 14.88 -5.01 -9.69
N GLY A 106 14.84 -5.78 -8.59
CA GLY A 106 16.06 -6.33 -8.01
C GLY A 106 15.88 -7.63 -7.24
N GLU A 107 16.94 -8.42 -7.20
CA GLU A 107 17.02 -9.64 -6.41
C GLU A 107 17.43 -9.31 -4.97
N ILE A 108 16.73 -9.89 -4.00
CA ILE A 108 16.95 -9.69 -2.57
C ILE A 108 16.75 -11.04 -1.85
N PRO A 109 17.38 -11.30 -0.69
CA PRO A 109 17.02 -12.47 0.10
C PRO A 109 15.51 -12.52 0.40
N ALA A 110 14.96 -13.73 0.52
CA ALA A 110 13.60 -13.89 1.01
C ALA A 110 13.53 -13.50 2.50
N GLY A 111 12.44 -12.86 2.92
CA GLY A 111 12.33 -12.30 4.26
C GLY A 111 11.14 -11.38 4.46
N THR A 112 11.14 -10.66 5.59
CA THR A 112 10.17 -9.61 5.89
C THR A 112 10.92 -8.30 6.08
N TYR A 113 10.46 -7.24 5.40
CA TYR A 113 11.19 -5.98 5.27
C TYR A 113 10.32 -4.77 5.58
N ASP A 114 10.90 -3.78 6.23
CA ASP A 114 10.46 -2.40 6.12
C ASP A 114 11.18 -1.75 4.96
N VAL A 115 10.43 -1.22 3.99
CA VAL A 115 10.98 -0.67 2.75
C VAL A 115 10.71 0.83 2.70
N GLN A 116 11.77 1.62 2.61
CA GLN A 116 11.66 3.03 2.28
C GLN A 116 11.57 3.17 0.76
N VAL A 117 10.58 3.90 0.29
CA VAL A 117 10.35 4.19 -1.13
C VAL A 117 10.21 5.70 -1.33
N ASP A 118 10.77 6.19 -2.43
CA ASP A 118 10.36 7.48 -2.98
C ASP A 118 9.37 7.21 -4.11
N ILE A 119 8.32 8.02 -4.19
CA ILE A 119 7.39 8.01 -5.31
C ILE A 119 7.55 9.38 -5.95
N ASP A 120 7.85 9.42 -7.25
CA ASP A 120 7.86 10.68 -7.98
C ASP A 120 6.55 11.44 -7.68
N GLY A 121 6.63 12.76 -7.48
CA GLY A 121 5.47 13.59 -7.15
C GLY A 121 5.00 13.58 -5.69
N ASN A 122 5.53 12.68 -4.84
CA ASN A 122 5.42 12.80 -3.38
C ASN A 122 6.79 13.20 -2.79
N PRO A 123 6.96 14.46 -2.34
CA PRO A 123 8.27 14.96 -1.89
C PRO A 123 8.79 14.30 -0.61
N GLU A 124 7.93 13.68 0.19
CA GLU A 124 8.31 13.10 1.49
C GLU A 124 8.73 11.63 1.40
N GLY A 125 8.44 10.97 0.27
CA GLY A 125 8.54 9.52 0.14
C GLY A 125 7.69 8.78 1.17
N GLY A 126 8.11 7.58 1.55
CA GLY A 126 7.65 6.96 2.80
C GLY A 126 7.94 5.47 2.89
N TRP A 127 7.16 4.77 3.71
CA TRP A 127 7.47 3.43 4.18
C TRP A 127 6.39 2.40 3.88
N ILE A 128 6.85 1.22 3.48
CA ILE A 128 6.06 0.00 3.43
C ILE A 128 6.56 -0.89 4.56
N ARG A 129 5.77 -1.09 5.59
CA ARG A 129 6.16 -1.88 6.77
C ARG A 129 5.72 -3.33 6.63
N ASN A 130 6.53 -4.25 7.16
CA ASN A 130 6.25 -5.69 7.20
C ASN A 130 6.01 -6.34 5.82
N LEU A 131 6.71 -5.88 4.77
CA LEU A 131 6.65 -6.45 3.42
C LEU A 131 7.25 -7.86 3.40
N LYS A 132 6.40 -8.88 3.27
CA LYS A 132 6.84 -10.28 3.25
C LYS A 132 7.09 -10.78 1.82
N LEU A 133 8.32 -11.19 1.55
CA LEU A 133 8.76 -11.70 0.25
C LEU A 133 9.26 -13.14 0.38
N SER A 134 8.67 -14.04 -0.40
CA SER A 134 8.97 -15.48 -0.35
C SER A 134 9.96 -15.90 -1.42
N GLU A 135 10.80 -16.88 -1.12
CA GLU A 135 11.80 -17.39 -2.06
C GLU A 135 11.20 -17.86 -3.40
N LYS A 136 12.02 -17.80 -4.45
CA LYS A 136 11.69 -18.26 -5.81
C LYS A 136 10.40 -17.63 -6.35
N THR A 137 10.20 -16.35 -6.07
CA THR A 137 9.02 -15.59 -6.46
C THR A 137 9.43 -14.24 -7.04
N ASN A 138 8.85 -13.87 -8.15
CA ASN A 138 8.87 -12.50 -8.66
C ASN A 138 7.64 -11.79 -8.10
N TYR A 139 7.86 -10.63 -7.48
CA TYR A 139 6.82 -9.75 -6.97
C TYR A 139 6.82 -8.47 -7.78
N THR A 140 5.65 -8.06 -8.24
CA THR A 140 5.35 -6.66 -8.56
C THR A 140 4.56 -6.09 -7.38
N VAL A 141 5.22 -5.23 -6.60
CA VAL A 141 4.62 -4.53 -5.46
C VAL A 141 3.97 -3.26 -6.00
N ILE A 142 2.64 -3.24 -6.01
CA ILE A 142 1.88 -2.15 -6.61
C ILE A 142 1.27 -1.32 -5.49
N ILE A 143 1.72 -0.06 -5.41
CA ILE A 143 1.27 0.94 -4.45
C ILE A 143 0.07 1.66 -5.06
N HIS A 144 -1.11 1.42 -4.51
CA HIS A 144 -2.32 2.13 -4.89
C HIS A 144 -2.47 3.38 -4.03
N LEU A 145 -2.28 4.55 -4.63
CA LEU A 145 -2.47 5.84 -3.99
C LEU A 145 -3.95 6.15 -3.94
N ASN A 146 -4.45 6.52 -2.76
CA ASN A 146 -5.82 6.97 -2.59
C ASN A 146 -5.96 8.43 -3.04
N ALA A 147 -5.87 8.65 -4.35
CA ALA A 147 -5.72 9.96 -4.97
C ALA A 147 -6.68 10.18 -6.13
N ALA A 148 -6.80 11.44 -6.55
CA ALA A 148 -7.45 11.84 -7.79
C ALA A 148 -6.42 12.40 -8.76
N LYS A 149 -6.73 12.32 -10.06
CA LYS A 149 -5.96 12.94 -11.12
C LYS A 149 -6.58 14.29 -11.46
N LEU A 150 -5.86 15.39 -11.24
CA LEU A 150 -6.09 16.66 -11.93
C LEU A 150 -5.96 16.39 -13.42
N ASN A 151 -6.96 16.80 -14.19
CA ASN A 151 -6.99 16.74 -15.63
C ASN A 151 -7.58 18.06 -16.14
N ILE A 152 -6.99 19.15 -15.65
CA ILE A 152 -7.39 20.52 -15.96
C ILE A 152 -6.40 21.02 -17.02
N GLU A 153 -6.93 21.49 -18.14
CA GLU A 153 -6.12 22.20 -19.13
C GLU A 153 -5.83 23.59 -18.56
N LEU A 154 -4.54 23.88 -18.34
CA LEU A 154 -4.10 25.20 -17.88
C LEU A 154 -4.09 26.12 -19.11
N GLU A 155 -4.84 27.21 -19.05
CA GLU A 155 -5.15 28.03 -20.24
C GLU A 155 -3.98 28.94 -20.64
N GLY A 156 -3.12 29.31 -19.69
CA GLY A 156 -1.99 30.20 -19.87
C GLY A 156 -0.63 29.60 -19.51
N ASP A 157 0.40 29.94 -20.30
CA ASP A 157 1.80 29.76 -19.90
C ASP A 157 2.07 30.57 -18.61
N GLY A 158 2.30 29.87 -17.49
CA GLY A 158 2.48 30.48 -16.17
C GLY A 158 1.36 30.20 -15.17
N ASP A 159 0.31 29.47 -15.57
CA ASP A 159 -0.72 28.98 -14.64
C ASP A 159 -0.15 27.89 -13.72
N GLU A 160 -0.48 27.97 -12.42
CA GLU A 160 0.02 27.08 -11.38
C GLU A 160 -1.11 26.69 -10.40
N ILE A 161 -1.22 25.41 -10.05
CA ILE A 161 -2.11 24.90 -9.01
C ILE A 161 -1.24 24.36 -7.87
N TYR A 162 -1.39 24.93 -6.68
CA TYR A 162 -0.79 24.45 -5.45
C TYR A 162 -1.86 23.83 -4.56
N THR A 163 -1.52 22.73 -3.89
CA THR A 163 -2.36 22.15 -2.86
C THR A 163 -1.65 22.16 -1.52
N TYR A 164 -2.42 22.46 -0.47
CA TYR A 164 -1.96 22.62 0.91
C TYR A 164 -2.84 21.81 1.85
N PRO A 165 -2.35 21.45 3.06
CA PRO A 165 -3.21 20.91 4.10
C PRO A 165 -4.39 21.84 4.40
N ALA A 166 -5.57 21.28 4.67
CA ALA A 166 -6.75 22.06 5.03
C ALA A 166 -6.49 23.02 6.20
N GLY A 167 -6.99 24.25 6.08
CA GLY A 167 -6.82 25.32 7.08
C GLY A 167 -5.53 26.14 6.92
N THR A 168 -4.74 25.85 5.89
CA THR A 168 -3.58 26.67 5.52
C THR A 168 -4.03 28.07 5.11
N HIS A 169 -5.05 28.20 4.26
CA HIS A 169 -5.55 29.49 3.82
C HIS A 169 -5.93 30.38 5.02
N ASP A 170 -6.82 29.90 5.89
CA ASP A 170 -7.33 30.67 7.04
C ASP A 170 -6.21 31.08 8.00
N LYS A 171 -5.23 30.20 8.21
CA LYS A 171 -4.06 30.49 9.05
C LYS A 171 -3.24 31.65 8.48
N TYR A 172 -2.93 31.63 7.19
CA TYR A 172 -2.04 32.62 6.58
C TYR A 172 -2.77 33.92 6.21
N ASP A 173 -4.06 33.87 5.89
CA ASP A 173 -4.91 35.05 5.75
C ASP A 173 -5.03 35.81 7.07
N GLY A 174 -5.26 35.10 8.18
CA GLY A 174 -5.30 35.69 9.53
C GLY A 174 -3.99 36.36 9.96
N LEU A 175 -2.88 36.04 9.30
CA LEU A 175 -1.56 36.67 9.50
C LEU A 175 -1.25 37.76 8.47
N GLY A 176 -2.07 37.92 7.43
CA GLY A 176 -1.81 38.81 6.29
C GLY A 176 -0.59 38.36 5.47
N ARG A 177 -0.40 37.05 5.30
CA ARG A 177 0.77 36.42 4.65
C ARG A 177 0.38 35.31 3.65
N LEU A 178 -0.71 35.48 2.92
CA LEU A 178 -1.10 34.53 1.86
C LEU A 178 -0.06 34.47 0.73
N ASP A 179 0.75 35.52 0.56
CA ASP A 179 1.85 35.62 -0.40
C ASP A 179 3.18 34.98 0.07
N ASP A 180 3.21 34.44 1.29
CA ASP A 180 4.43 33.96 1.95
C ASP A 180 4.16 32.67 2.75
N ILE A 181 3.49 31.71 2.07
CA ILE A 181 3.28 30.35 2.56
C ILE A 181 4.56 29.54 2.30
N PRO A 182 5.12 28.86 3.32
CA PRO A 182 6.30 28.02 3.17
C PRO A 182 6.14 26.91 2.13
N ASP A 183 7.19 26.70 1.31
CA ASP A 183 7.22 25.66 0.27
C ASP A 183 7.13 24.24 0.84
N ASP A 184 7.55 24.01 2.10
CA ASP A 184 7.46 22.70 2.76
C ASP A 184 6.03 22.30 3.13
N LEU A 185 5.06 23.23 3.04
CA LEU A 185 3.64 22.93 3.18
C LEU A 185 2.96 22.56 1.85
N VAL A 186 3.64 22.74 0.72
CA VAL A 186 3.09 22.38 -0.58
C VAL A 186 3.03 20.85 -0.68
N VAL A 187 1.81 20.32 -0.74
CA VAL A 187 1.58 18.88 -0.92
C VAL A 187 1.86 18.49 -2.36
N THR A 188 1.28 19.24 -3.30
CA THR A 188 1.52 19.06 -4.75
C THR A 188 1.53 20.41 -5.45
N MET A 189 2.37 20.53 -6.47
CA MET A 189 2.40 21.68 -7.39
C MET A 189 2.24 21.18 -8.82
N ASN A 190 1.29 21.77 -9.54
CA ASN A 190 1.09 21.58 -10.97
C ASN A 190 1.31 22.90 -11.67
N SER A 191 2.02 22.90 -12.79
CA SER A 191 2.14 24.09 -13.62
C SER A 191 2.04 23.77 -15.11
N SER A 192 1.68 24.77 -15.91
CA SER A 192 1.56 24.63 -17.37
C SER A 192 2.86 24.14 -18.04
N TYR A 193 4.02 24.33 -17.39
CA TYR A 193 5.31 23.83 -17.87
C TYR A 193 5.58 22.37 -17.54
N THR A 194 4.81 21.77 -16.63
CA THR A 194 4.96 20.38 -16.17
C THR A 194 4.11 19.38 -16.94
N GLU A 195 3.45 19.78 -18.04
CA GLU A 195 2.57 18.95 -18.89
C GLU A 195 3.17 17.61 -19.37
N ARG A 196 4.49 17.46 -19.34
CA ARG A 196 5.18 16.22 -19.72
C ARG A 196 5.37 15.23 -18.57
N ASN A 197 5.04 15.60 -17.34
CA ASN A 197 5.19 14.74 -16.18
C ASN A 197 3.83 14.52 -15.50
N GLN A 198 3.13 13.46 -15.94
CA GLN A 198 1.78 13.07 -15.51
C GLN A 198 1.63 12.84 -14.00
N ILE A 199 2.75 12.76 -13.29
CA ILE A 199 2.87 12.46 -11.87
C ILE A 199 2.51 13.66 -11.00
N TYR A 200 2.83 14.89 -11.45
CA TYR A 200 2.46 16.10 -10.70
C TYR A 200 0.95 16.31 -10.61
N TRP A 201 0.20 15.65 -11.48
CA TRP A 201 -1.23 15.80 -11.68
C TRP A 201 -2.04 15.05 -10.62
N MET A 202 -1.42 14.41 -9.64
CA MET A 202 -2.15 13.73 -8.57
C MET A 202 -2.46 14.66 -7.42
N VAL A 203 -3.62 14.51 -6.79
CA VAL A 203 -4.01 15.22 -5.56
C VAL A 203 -4.58 14.19 -4.58
N PRO A 204 -4.10 14.13 -3.33
CA PRO A 204 -4.58 13.16 -2.37
C PRO A 204 -6.07 13.39 -2.06
N SER A 205 -6.81 12.32 -1.86
CA SER A 205 -8.26 12.38 -1.62
C SER A 205 -8.59 12.60 -0.14
N VAL A 206 -8.11 13.73 0.36
CA VAL A 206 -8.35 14.26 1.71
C VAL A 206 -8.75 15.75 1.58
N PRO A 207 -9.31 16.37 2.64
CA PRO A 207 -9.54 17.81 2.63
C PRO A 207 -8.23 18.59 2.50
N LEU A 208 -8.19 19.53 1.56
CA LEU A 208 -7.04 20.37 1.21
C LEU A 208 -7.51 21.80 0.94
N ASP A 209 -6.58 22.75 1.00
CA ASP A 209 -6.77 24.09 0.44
C ASP A 209 -6.04 24.16 -0.90
N VAL A 210 -6.70 24.66 -1.94
CA VAL A 210 -6.14 24.74 -3.30
C VAL A 210 -5.98 26.20 -3.69
N GLU A 211 -4.77 26.60 -4.06
CA GLU A 211 -4.46 27.88 -4.70
C GLU A 211 -4.34 27.66 -6.20
N PHE A 212 -5.15 28.36 -6.98
CA PHE A 212 -4.97 28.46 -8.42
C PHE A 212 -4.44 29.85 -8.75
N ARG A 213 -3.18 29.92 -9.17
CA ARG A 213 -2.53 31.13 -9.64
C ARG A 213 -2.57 31.19 -11.15
N HIS A 214 -3.22 32.22 -11.68
CA HIS A 214 -3.31 32.48 -13.11
C HIS A 214 -2.05 33.21 -13.60
N ALA A 215 -1.74 33.05 -14.89
CA ALA A 215 -0.60 33.69 -15.53
C ALA A 215 -0.64 35.23 -15.47
N ASP A 216 -1.81 35.84 -15.27
CA ASP A 216 -1.96 37.29 -15.09
C ASP A 216 -1.69 37.77 -13.65
N GLY A 217 -1.38 36.84 -12.74
CA GLY A 217 -1.10 37.08 -11.33
C GLY A 217 -2.33 37.12 -10.43
N SER A 218 -3.54 36.93 -10.98
CA SER A 218 -4.74 36.70 -10.15
C SER A 218 -4.69 35.32 -9.49
N VAL A 219 -5.37 35.21 -8.34
CA VAL A 219 -5.37 33.98 -7.54
C VAL A 219 -6.79 33.65 -7.09
N ASP A 220 -7.20 32.41 -7.31
CA ASP A 220 -8.41 31.82 -6.76
C ASP A 220 -8.07 30.79 -5.67
N TRP A 221 -8.91 30.74 -4.63
CA TRP A 221 -8.74 29.81 -3.52
C TRP A 221 -9.96 28.90 -3.36
N PHE A 222 -9.71 27.60 -3.26
CA PHE A 222 -10.71 26.58 -2.96
C PHE A 222 -10.38 25.90 -1.64
N ILE A 223 -11.03 26.36 -0.57
CA ILE A 223 -10.74 25.98 0.82
C ILE A 223 -11.50 24.70 1.17
N ASN A 224 -10.86 23.79 1.91
CA ASN A 224 -11.42 22.48 2.30
C ASN A 224 -11.97 21.68 1.10
N TYR A 225 -11.34 21.83 -0.07
CA TYR A 225 -11.62 21.03 -1.24
C TYR A 225 -11.15 19.60 -1.00
N SER A 226 -12.03 18.63 -1.22
CA SER A 226 -11.68 17.21 -1.16
C SER A 226 -11.98 16.58 -2.51
N SER A 227 -10.98 15.92 -3.09
CA SER A 227 -11.17 15.12 -4.29
C SER A 227 -11.82 13.78 -3.96
N VAL A 228 -12.43 13.16 -4.97
CA VAL A 228 -12.94 11.78 -4.86
C VAL A 228 -11.81 10.83 -5.26
N PRO A 229 -11.50 9.77 -4.49
CA PRO A 229 -10.52 8.77 -4.88
C PRO A 229 -10.78 8.19 -6.27
N GLU A 230 -9.71 7.91 -7.00
CA GLU A 230 -9.76 7.29 -8.34
C GLU A 230 -10.60 8.09 -9.36
N SER A 231 -10.73 9.40 -9.15
CA SER A 231 -11.47 10.28 -10.06
C SER A 231 -10.55 11.21 -10.86
N ALA A 232 -11.05 11.68 -12.00
CA ALA A 232 -10.42 12.76 -12.76
C ALA A 232 -11.13 14.09 -12.49
N ILE A 233 -10.39 15.08 -12.04
CA ILE A 233 -10.84 16.45 -11.79
C ILE A 233 -10.62 17.25 -13.07
N ASN A 234 -11.69 17.56 -13.79
CA ASN A 234 -11.58 18.28 -15.07
C ASN A 234 -11.79 19.79 -14.95
N GLN A 235 -12.20 20.26 -13.77
CA GLN A 235 -12.36 21.69 -13.44
C GLN A 235 -12.33 21.84 -11.91
N LEU A 236 -11.84 22.99 -11.44
CA LEU A 236 -12.04 23.40 -10.04
C LEU A 236 -13.46 23.99 -9.87
N PRO A 237 -14.04 23.92 -8.65
CA PRO A 237 -15.43 24.31 -8.38
C PRO A 237 -15.81 25.76 -8.72
#